data_AF-A0A257MTE3-F1
#
_entry.id   AF-A0A257MTE3-F1
#
_cell.length_a   1.000
_cell.length_b   1.000
_cell.length_c   1.000
_cell.angle_alpha   90.00
_cell.angle_beta   90.00
_cell.angle_gamma   90.00
#
_symmetry.space_group_name_H-M   'P 1'
#
loop_
_entity.id
_entity.type
_entity.pdbx_description
1 polymer ?
#
loop_
_entity_poly.entity_id
_entity_poly.type
_entity_poly.pdbx_seq_one_letter_code
_entity_poly.pdbx_strand_id
1 'polypeptide(L)'
;MEKALLVNNLSALVTAMTEYGQLLKEHIYKENNILYPMAERGLSEAAKTSLLIDYAEADKRLNSAGIWQTYQTLYTELVDYLNTVG
;
A
#
# COMPACT_ATOMS: atom_id res chain seq x y z
N MET A 1 9.49 -5.22 -13.21
CA MET A 1 10.10 -3.94 -12.79
C MET A 1 11.61 -3.93 -13.01
N GLU A 2 12.37 -4.80 -12.35
CA GLU A 2 13.85 -4.82 -12.41
C GLU A 2 14.43 -4.94 -13.84
N LYS A 3 13.86 -5.81 -14.68
CA LYS A 3 14.25 -5.95 -16.09
C LYS A 3 13.90 -4.75 -16.97
N ALA A 4 12.89 -3.95 -16.62
CA ALA A 4 12.50 -2.78 -17.42
C ALA A 4 13.40 -1.57 -17.15
N LEU A 5 13.85 -1.42 -15.90
CA LEU A 5 14.85 -0.42 -15.49
C LEU A 5 16.20 -0.66 -16.17
N LEU A 6 16.59 -1.93 -16.36
CA LEU A 6 17.84 -2.31 -17.02
C LEU A 6 17.86 -2.05 -18.54
N VAL A 7 16.70 -1.86 -19.18
CA VAL A 7 16.57 -1.73 -20.65
C VAL A 7 16.09 -0.32 -21.05
N ASN A 8 16.05 0.63 -20.11
CA ASN A 8 15.60 2.01 -20.30
C ASN A 8 14.23 2.12 -21.02
N ASN A 9 13.36 1.12 -20.83
CA ASN A 9 12.05 1.05 -21.48
C ASN A 9 10.99 1.64 -20.55
N LEU A 10 10.84 2.96 -20.63
CA LEU A 10 9.92 3.73 -19.80
C LEU A 10 8.46 3.25 -19.95
N SER A 11 8.03 2.90 -21.17
CA SER A 11 6.68 2.40 -21.41
C SER A 11 6.41 1.09 -20.66
N ALA A 12 7.35 0.13 -20.74
CA ALA A 12 7.23 -1.13 -20.02
C ALA A 12 7.25 -0.93 -18.49
N LEU A 13 8.00 0.05 -17.99
CA LEU A 13 7.98 0.42 -16.57
C LEU A 13 6.62 0.98 -16.15
N VAL A 14 6.05 1.92 -16.91
CA VAL A 14 4.73 2.50 -16.63
C VAL A 14 3.64 1.43 -16.62
N THR A 15 3.65 0.52 -17.60
CA THR A 15 2.70 -0.60 -17.64
C THR A 15 2.82 -1.48 -16.41
N ALA A 16 4.04 -1.91 -16.06
CA ALA A 16 4.25 -2.77 -14.88
C ALA A 16 3.84 -2.09 -13.57
N MET A 17 4.09 -0.78 -13.42
CA MET A 17 3.67 0.00 -12.24
C MET A 17 2.15 0.12 -12.16
N THR A 18 1.48 0.32 -13.30
CA THR A 18 0.02 0.41 -13.39
C THR A 18 -0.64 -0.92 -13.03
N GLU A 19 -0.14 -2.02 -13.59
CA GLU A 19 -0.62 -3.38 -13.30
C GLU A 19 -0.40 -3.74 -11.84
N TYR A 20 0.76 -3.41 -11.28
CA TYR A 20 1.03 -3.63 -9.86
C TYR A 20 0.07 -2.84 -8.97
N GLY A 21 -0.18 -1.56 -9.30
CA GLY A 21 -1.16 -0.74 -8.60
C GLY A 21 -2.58 -1.31 -8.67
N GLN A 22 -2.96 -1.88 -9.81
CA GLN A 22 -4.26 -2.55 -9.98
C GLN A 22 -4.35 -3.81 -9.12
N LEU A 23 -3.34 -4.67 -9.15
CA LEU A 23 -3.28 -5.88 -8.33
C LEU A 23 -3.40 -5.57 -6.83
N LEU A 24 -2.72 -4.52 -6.36
CA LEU A 24 -2.79 -4.09 -4.97
C LEU A 24 -4.20 -3.61 -4.59
N LYS A 25 -4.87 -2.85 -5.47
CA LYS A 25 -6.27 -2.42 -5.24
C LYS A 25 -7.22 -3.61 -5.16
N GLU A 26 -7.04 -4.61 -6.01
CA GLU A 26 -7.84 -5.84 -5.97
C GLU A 26 -7.60 -6.65 -4.70
N HIS A 27 -6.36 -6.68 -4.20
CA HIS A 27 -6.03 -7.28 -2.91
C HIS A 27 -6.76 -6.57 -1.76
N ILE A 28 -6.63 -5.25 -1.67
CA ILE A 28 -7.31 -4.42 -0.64
C ILE A 28 -8.82 -4.59 -0.71
N TYR A 29 -9.39 -4.70 -1.91
CA TYR A 29 -10.82 -4.97 -2.09
C TYR A 29 -11.23 -6.29 -1.44
N LYS A 30 -10.48 -7.37 -1.65
CA LYS A 30 -10.77 -8.67 -1.03
C LYS A 30 -10.66 -8.61 0.49
N GLU A 31 -9.64 -7.92 1.01
CA GLU A 31 -9.47 -7.74 2.46
C GLU A 31 -10.68 -7.02 3.07
N ASN A 32 -11.04 -5.86 2.51
CA ASN A 32 -12.10 -5.00 3.06
C ASN A 32 -13.50 -5.62 2.94
N ASN A 33 -13.79 -6.31 1.85
CA ASN A 33 -15.15 -6.77 1.55
C ASN A 33 -15.40 -8.23 1.90
N ILE A 34 -14.34 -9.03 2.06
CA ILE A 34 -14.45 -10.47 2.28
C ILE A 34 -13.74 -10.86 3.57
N LEU A 35 -12.43 -10.65 3.67
CA LEU A 35 -11.64 -11.21 4.77
C LEU A 35 -11.94 -10.55 6.11
N TYR A 36 -11.97 -9.21 6.19
CA TYR A 36 -12.28 -8.53 7.44
C TYR A 36 -13.72 -8.83 7.91
N PRO A 37 -14.76 -8.79 7.06
CA PRO A 37 -16.09 -9.23 7.46
C PRO A 37 -16.16 -10.70 7.89
N MET A 38 -15.38 -11.58 7.26
CA MET A 38 -15.28 -12.99 7.68
C MET A 38 -14.63 -13.11 9.06
N ALA A 39 -13.53 -12.40 9.31
CA ALA A 39 -12.85 -12.37 10.59
C ALA A 39 -13.76 -11.80 11.69
N GLU A 40 -14.52 -10.75 11.40
CA GLU A 40 -15.43 -10.11 12.34
C GLU A 40 -16.52 -11.07 12.85
N ARG A 41 -16.99 -11.98 11.98
CA ARG A 41 -17.95 -13.04 12.34
C ARG A 41 -17.29 -14.25 13.02
N GLY A 42 -16.02 -14.51 12.72
CA GLY A 42 -15.31 -15.72 13.15
C GLY A 42 -14.53 -15.59 14.45
N LEU A 43 -14.11 -14.38 14.83
CA LEU A 43 -13.31 -14.13 16.02
C LEU A 43 -14.18 -13.81 17.24
N SER A 44 -13.73 -14.24 18.41
CA SER A 44 -14.32 -13.80 19.68
C SER A 44 -13.91 -12.37 19.99
N GLU A 45 -14.69 -11.68 20.83
CA GLU A 45 -14.38 -10.31 21.26
C GLU A 45 -13.02 -10.19 21.97
N ALA A 46 -12.63 -11.21 22.74
CA ALA A 46 -11.32 -11.26 23.37
C ALA A 46 -10.18 -11.34 22.33
N ALA A 47 -10.36 -12.15 21.28
CA ALA A 47 -9.38 -12.26 20.21
C ALA A 47 -9.28 -10.97 19.38
N LYS A 48 -10.42 -10.32 19.09
CA LYS A 48 -10.43 -9.00 18.42
C LYS A 48 -9.70 -7.94 19.24
N THR A 49 -9.95 -7.91 20.54
CA THR A 49 -9.29 -6.98 21.46
C THR A 49 -7.77 -7.20 21.47
N SER A 50 -7.32 -8.46 21.58
CA SER A 50 -5.89 -8.80 21.53
C SER A 50 -5.26 -8.37 20.19
N LEU A 51 -5.92 -8.67 19.07
CA LEU A 51 -5.43 -8.32 17.74
C LEU A 51 -5.26 -6.82 17.56
N LEU A 52 -6.20 -6.01 18.07
CA LEU A 52 -6.12 -4.54 17.99
C LEU A 52 -4.96 -3.98 18.81
N ILE A 53 -4.66 -4.58 19.97
CA ILE A 53 -3.50 -4.22 20.78
C ILE A 53 -2.20 -4.53 20.02
N ASP A 54 -2.08 -5.76 19.51
CA ASP A 54 -0.90 -6.20 18.76
C ASP A 54 -0.68 -5.32 17.51
N TYR A 55 -1.77 -4.96 16.82
CA TYR A 55 -1.72 -4.05 15.68
C TYR A 55 -1.19 -2.68 16.08
N ALA A 56 -1.69 -2.08 17.17
CA ALA A 56 -1.25 -0.77 17.63
C ALA A 56 0.25 -0.77 18.04
N GLU A 57 0.72 -1.85 18.66
CA GLU A 57 2.14 -2.01 18.98
C GLU A 57 3.01 -2.13 17.72
N ALA A 58 2.57 -2.92 16.74
CA ALA A 58 3.26 -3.05 15.47
C ALA A 58 3.29 -1.71 14.70
N ASP A 59 2.17 -0.99 14.65
CA ASP A 59 2.05 0.30 13.97
C ASP A 59 3.04 1.33 14.53
N LYS A 60 3.12 1.40 15.87
CA LYS A 60 4.10 2.25 16.57
C LYS A 60 5.54 1.82 16.28
N ARG A 61 5.82 0.51 16.35
CA ARG A 61 7.17 -0.04 16.11
C ARG A 61 7.65 0.20 14.67
N LEU A 62 6.74 0.15 13.71
CA LEU A 62 7.05 0.38 12.29
C LEU A 62 7.03 1.86 11.91
N ASN A 63 6.56 2.74 12.79
CA ASN A 63 6.38 4.16 12.49
C ASN A 63 5.55 4.37 11.21
N SER A 64 4.40 3.69 11.13
CA SER A 64 3.55 3.73 9.93
C SER A 64 3.19 5.16 9.50
N ALA A 65 3.02 6.09 10.45
CA ALA A 65 2.82 7.50 10.17
C ALA A 65 4.00 8.14 9.41
N GLY A 66 5.24 7.86 9.82
CA GLY A 66 6.43 8.34 9.12
C GLY A 66 6.61 7.71 7.73
N ILE A 67 6.27 6.43 7.60
CA ILE A 67 6.23 5.75 6.29
C ILE A 67 5.23 6.44 5.37
N TRP A 68 4.00 6.66 5.86
CA TRP A 68 2.96 7.36 5.11
C TRP A 68 3.42 8.75 4.66
N GLN A 69 3.97 9.54 5.58
CA GLN A 69 4.49 10.87 5.28
C GLN A 69 5.57 10.83 4.21
N THR A 70 6.49 9.85 4.28
CA THR A 70 7.55 9.67 3.28
C THR A 70 6.97 9.46 1.89
N TYR A 71 6.02 8.53 1.74
CA TYR A 71 5.40 8.28 0.44
C TYR A 71 4.56 9.47 -0.06
N GLN A 72 3.90 10.20 0.83
CA GLN A 72 3.15 11.40 0.46
C GLN A 72 4.08 12.51 -0.05
N THR A 73 5.24 12.70 0.59
CA THR A 73 6.27 13.63 0.12
C THR A 73 6.80 13.22 -1.25
N LEU A 74 7.20 11.96 -1.43
CA LEU A 74 7.68 11.46 -2.73
C LEU A 74 6.66 11.62 -3.85
N TYR A 75 5.38 11.38 -3.55
CA TYR A 75 4.29 11.59 -4.51
C TYR A 75 4.16 13.08 -4.89
N THR A 76 4.19 13.97 -3.91
CA THR A 76 4.09 15.42 -4.14
C THR A 76 5.25 15.91 -5.00
N GLU A 77 6.48 15.53 -4.66
CA GLU A 77 7.69 15.88 -5.42
C GLU A 77 7.62 15.38 -6.87
N LEU A 78 7.13 14.15 -7.08
CA LEU A 78 6.95 13.59 -8.42
C LEU A 78 5.92 14.39 -9.23
N VAL A 79 4.78 14.75 -8.63
CA VAL A 79 3.74 15.55 -9.28
C VAL A 79 4.27 16.93 -9.65
N ASP A 80 4.97 17.60 -8.74
CA ASP A 80 5.56 18.92 -8.98
C ASP A 80 6.61 18.88 -10.10
N TYR A 81 7.45 17.84 -10.13
CA TYR A 81 8.41 17.63 -11.21
C TYR A 81 7.71 17.46 -12.57
N LEU A 82 6.66 16.63 -12.64
CA LEU A 82 5.93 16.41 -13.89
C LEU A 82 5.19 17.67 -14.36
N ASN A 83 4.67 18.49 -13.44
CA ASN A 83 3.98 19.74 -13.76
C ASN A 83 4.92 20.89 -14.17
N THR A 84 6.21 20.83 -13.81
CA THR A 84 7.19 21.86 -14.16
C THR A 84 7.96 21.55 -15.44
N VAL A 85 7.96 20.29 -15.88
CA VAL A 85 8.68 19.81 -17.07
C VAL A 85 7.72 19.47 -18.24
N GLY A 86 6.41 19.39 -17.98
CA GLY A 86 5.35 19.23 -19.00
C GLY A 86 4.80 20.54 -19.52
#